data_AF-H2Y9V6-F1
#
_entry.id   AF-H2Y9V6-F1
#
_cell.length_a   1.000
_cell.length_b   1.000
_cell.length_c   1.000
_cell.angle_alpha   90.00
_cell.angle_beta   90.00
_cell.angle_gamma   90.00
#
_symmetry.space_group_name_H-M   'P 1'
#
loop_
_entity.id
_entity.type
_entity.pdbx_description
1 polymer ?
#
loop_
_entity_poly.entity_id
_entity_poly.type
_entity_poly.pdbx_seq_one_letter_code
_entity_poly.pdbx_strand_id
1 'polypeptide(L)'
;MATAATTSKDGYIPDDQPRPPNTTVNNHDQPMLKLNKVAVVGKMTRYEFEKLRYKDYSEEEFKSMLRNRGSNYENLLMQHKKHVQTMEKLMEVLKQRGIEYRICTRGQSEYSKVAVDWADAIITAGGDGTFLSAASKILSRTKPLIGINTDTERSEGHLCLPAKYSHNINEALDKISQSRFRWLYRQRLRITMTGTEENFEPLENGYILQHRMRDRLQRT
;
A
#
# COMPACT_ATOMS: atom_id res chain seq x y z
N MET A 1 0.71 -14.66 -1.03
CA MET A 1 1.60 -13.49 -1.05
C MET A 1 2.47 -13.52 0.19
N ALA A 2 3.77 -13.32 0.04
CA ALA A 2 4.69 -13.21 1.17
C ALA A 2 4.83 -11.73 1.54
N THR A 3 4.58 -11.39 2.81
CA THR A 3 4.73 -10.04 3.36
C THR A 3 5.85 -10.08 4.39
N ALA A 4 6.77 -9.11 4.36
CA ALA A 4 7.75 -8.97 5.44
C ALA A 4 7.06 -8.25 6.60
N ALA A 5 6.88 -8.94 7.73
CA ALA A 5 6.33 -8.36 8.95
C ALA A 5 7.41 -8.34 10.03
N THR A 6 7.58 -7.18 10.67
CA THR A 6 8.32 -7.02 11.92
C THR A 6 7.26 -6.88 13.02
N THR A 7 7.39 -7.66 14.10
CA THR A 7 6.30 -7.86 15.07
C THR A 7 6.27 -6.82 16.21
N SER A 8 5.06 -6.44 16.63
CA SER A 8 4.68 -6.26 18.04
C SER A 8 3.14 -6.20 18.15
N LYS A 9 2.45 -6.73 19.16
CA LYS A 9 2.42 -8.04 19.85
C LYS A 9 1.14 -7.99 20.70
N ASP A 10 0.23 -8.94 20.56
CA ASP A 10 -0.42 -9.47 21.76
C ASP A 10 0.50 -10.58 22.28
N GLY A 11 1.01 -10.38 23.50
CA GLY A 11 2.01 -11.23 24.16
C GLY A 11 3.44 -10.72 24.00
N TYR A 12 3.90 -9.82 24.87
CA TYR A 12 5.27 -9.30 25.01
C TYR A 12 6.32 -10.44 25.11
N ILE A 13 7.38 -10.39 24.27
CA ILE A 13 8.66 -11.10 24.48
C ILE A 13 9.73 -10.05 24.13
N PRO A 14 10.69 -9.74 25.02
CA PRO A 14 11.69 -8.69 24.79
C PRO A 14 12.53 -8.98 23.54
N ASP A 15 12.87 -7.94 22.78
CA ASP A 15 13.62 -7.98 21.52
C ASP A 15 15.09 -8.44 21.68
N ASP A 16 15.57 -8.65 22.93
CA ASP A 16 16.97 -8.91 23.29
C ASP A 16 17.25 -10.24 24.03
N GLN A 17 16.32 -11.20 24.04
CA GLN A 17 16.64 -12.53 24.60
C GLN A 17 17.41 -13.38 23.58
N PRO A 18 18.55 -14.00 23.95
CA PRO A 18 19.20 -14.97 23.09
C PRO A 18 18.25 -16.13 22.81
N ARG A 19 18.33 -16.67 21.59
CA ARG A 19 17.57 -17.84 21.12
C ARG A 19 17.49 -18.90 22.23
N PRO A 20 16.30 -19.44 22.59
CA PRO A 20 16.24 -20.55 23.53
C PRO A 20 17.07 -21.73 22.98
N PRO A 21 17.88 -22.41 23.81
CA PRO A 21 18.95 -23.29 23.34
C PRO A 21 18.50 -24.58 22.61
N ASN A 22 17.20 -24.83 22.42
CA ASN A 22 16.69 -26.06 21.83
C ASN A 22 15.64 -25.83 20.73
N THR A 23 15.99 -25.05 19.71
CA THR A 23 15.30 -25.16 18.41
C THR A 23 16.33 -25.02 17.30
N THR A 24 16.91 -26.15 16.90
CA THR A 24 17.65 -26.31 15.66
C THR A 24 16.70 -26.16 14.47
N VAL A 25 16.23 -24.93 14.25
CA VAL A 25 15.69 -24.55 12.93
C VAL A 25 16.92 -24.36 12.05
N ASN A 26 17.18 -25.34 11.18
CA ASN A 26 18.22 -25.26 10.15
C ASN A 26 18.07 -23.93 9.41
N ASN A 27 19.00 -23.02 9.67
CA ASN A 27 18.97 -21.63 9.23
C ASN A 27 19.36 -21.46 7.75
N HIS A 28 19.45 -22.56 6.99
CA HIS A 28 20.06 -22.59 5.66
C HIS A 28 19.08 -22.41 4.49
N ASP A 29 17.75 -22.47 4.72
CA ASP A 29 16.76 -22.48 3.62
C ASP A 29 15.78 -21.29 3.62
N GLN A 30 16.01 -20.24 4.42
CA GLN A 30 15.15 -19.06 4.31
C GLN A 30 15.50 -18.26 3.04
N PRO A 31 14.52 -18.01 2.14
CA PRO A 31 14.80 -17.31 0.90
C PRO A 31 15.30 -15.89 1.20
N MET A 32 16.54 -15.62 0.79
CA MET A 32 17.14 -14.28 0.89
C MET A 32 16.42 -13.33 -0.06
N LEU A 33 15.81 -12.29 0.49
CA LEU A 33 15.22 -11.22 -0.30
C LEU A 33 16.30 -10.20 -0.69
N LYS A 34 16.75 -10.25 -1.94
CA LYS A 34 17.59 -9.20 -2.53
C LYS A 34 16.71 -8.15 -3.18
N LEU A 35 16.89 -6.89 -2.79
CA LEU A 35 16.15 -5.75 -3.34
C LEU A 35 17.04 -4.98 -4.31
N ASN A 36 17.12 -5.40 -5.58
CA ASN A 36 17.82 -4.61 -6.59
C ASN A 36 16.86 -3.72 -7.37
N LYS A 37 15.63 -4.21 -7.60
CA LYS A 37 14.57 -3.53 -8.34
C LYS A 37 13.28 -3.51 -7.54
N VAL A 38 12.68 -2.34 -7.34
CA VAL A 38 11.40 -2.22 -6.61
C VAL A 38 10.36 -1.40 -7.37
N ALA A 39 9.12 -1.90 -7.42
CA ALA A 39 7.99 -1.10 -7.87
C ALA A 39 7.37 -0.41 -6.65
N VAL A 40 7.37 0.93 -6.65
CA VAL A 40 6.81 1.75 -5.57
C VAL A 40 5.40 2.17 -5.95
N VAL A 41 4.40 1.69 -5.22
CA VAL A 41 2.98 2.01 -5.46
C VAL A 41 2.52 3.06 -4.46
N GLY A 42 2.38 4.31 -4.93
CA GLY A 42 1.94 5.42 -4.09
C GLY A 42 0.42 5.57 -4.07
N LYS A 43 -0.12 5.95 -2.90
CA LYS A 43 -1.54 6.30 -2.78
C LYS A 43 -1.82 7.58 -3.58
N MET A 44 -2.98 7.64 -4.21
CA MET A 44 -3.53 8.91 -4.67
C MET A 44 -4.21 9.58 -3.46
N THR A 45 -3.68 10.71 -3.00
CA THR A 45 -4.28 11.43 -1.88
C THR A 45 -5.61 12.05 -2.30
N ARG A 46 -6.51 12.26 -1.35
CA ARG A 46 -7.76 12.98 -1.63
C ARG A 46 -7.50 14.39 -2.14
N TYR A 47 -6.49 15.07 -1.60
CA TYR A 47 -6.05 16.37 -2.09
C TYR A 47 -5.70 16.33 -3.58
N GLU A 48 -4.83 15.41 -4.00
CA GLU A 48 -4.46 15.25 -5.42
C GLU A 48 -5.66 14.90 -6.30
N PHE A 49 -6.54 14.02 -5.82
CA PHE A 49 -7.76 13.65 -6.56
C PHE A 49 -8.68 14.83 -6.80
N GLU A 50 -8.97 15.61 -5.77
CA GLU A 50 -9.81 16.79 -5.91
C GLU A 50 -9.12 17.84 -6.78
N LYS A 51 -7.80 18.06 -6.62
CA LYS A 51 -7.05 19.02 -7.45
C LYS A 51 -7.01 18.61 -8.93
N LEU A 52 -6.92 17.31 -9.22
CA LEU A 52 -6.99 16.78 -10.59
C LEU A 52 -8.38 16.93 -11.21
N ARG A 53 -9.44 16.88 -10.39
CA ARG A 53 -10.83 17.05 -10.83
C ARG A 53 -11.19 18.51 -11.09
N TYR A 54 -10.59 19.43 -10.35
CA TYR A 54 -10.84 20.87 -10.41
C TYR A 54 -9.58 21.64 -10.83
N LYS A 55 -8.96 21.24 -11.95
CA LYS A 55 -7.70 21.83 -12.44
C LYS A 55 -7.82 23.30 -12.81
N ASP A 56 -9.00 23.70 -13.27
CA ASP A 56 -9.26 25.06 -13.77
C ASP A 56 -9.56 26.05 -12.62
N TYR A 57 -9.63 25.57 -11.38
CA TYR A 57 -9.94 26.42 -10.23
C TYR A 57 -8.65 27.08 -9.73
N SER A 58 -8.73 28.37 -9.42
CA SER A 58 -7.71 29.03 -8.60
C SER A 58 -7.63 28.38 -7.21
N GLU A 59 -6.54 28.65 -6.48
CA GLU A 59 -6.36 28.06 -5.15
C GLU A 59 -7.46 28.48 -4.17
N GLU A 60 -7.91 29.73 -4.24
CA GLU A 60 -9.00 30.26 -3.40
C GLU A 60 -10.37 29.65 -3.75
N GLU A 61 -10.68 29.50 -5.04
CA GLU A 61 -11.90 28.82 -5.49
C GLU A 61 -11.91 27.35 -5.06
N PHE A 62 -10.78 26.67 -5.20
CA PHE A 62 -10.61 25.28 -4.79
C PHE A 62 -10.80 25.11 -3.28
N LYS A 63 -10.20 26.01 -2.48
CA LYS A 63 -10.34 26.03 -1.02
C LYS A 63 -11.79 26.30 -0.59
N SER A 64 -12.45 27.26 -1.22
CA SER A 64 -13.86 27.59 -0.97
C SER A 64 -14.78 26.40 -1.30
N MET A 65 -14.59 25.78 -2.47
CA MET A 65 -15.35 24.61 -2.90
C MET A 65 -15.20 23.42 -1.93
N LEU A 66 -13.99 23.11 -1.47
CA LEU A 66 -13.77 22.04 -0.51
C LEU A 66 -14.46 22.31 0.83
N ARG A 67 -14.40 23.55 1.32
CA ARG A 67 -15.08 23.97 2.56
C ARG A 67 -16.60 23.86 2.44
N ASN A 68 -17.17 24.31 1.32
CA ASN A 68 -18.61 24.24 1.06
C ASN A 68 -19.13 22.79 0.98
N ARG A 69 -18.28 21.82 0.61
CA ARG A 69 -18.58 20.38 0.63
C ARG A 69 -18.27 19.72 1.98
N GLY A 70 -18.06 20.51 3.03
CA GLY A 70 -17.78 20.02 4.39
C GLY A 70 -16.38 19.45 4.59
N SER A 71 -15.43 19.76 3.73
CA SER A 71 -14.06 19.24 3.82
C SER A 71 -13.10 20.28 4.42
N ASN A 72 -12.26 19.85 5.37
CA ASN A 72 -11.22 20.70 5.93
C ASN A 72 -10.00 20.71 4.98
N TYR A 73 -9.85 21.78 4.20
CA TYR A 73 -8.74 21.99 3.27
C TYR A 73 -7.37 21.86 3.95
N GLU A 74 -7.17 22.52 5.10
CA GLU A 74 -5.86 22.54 5.76
C GLU A 74 -5.44 21.14 6.21
N ASN A 75 -6.38 20.36 6.75
CA ASN A 75 -6.13 18.97 7.12
C ASN A 75 -5.83 18.09 5.89
N LEU A 76 -6.56 18.28 4.78
CA LEU A 76 -6.29 17.56 3.53
C LEU A 76 -4.90 17.86 2.97
N LEU A 77 -4.52 19.14 2.95
CA LEU A 77 -3.21 19.59 2.49
C LEU A 77 -2.09 19.06 3.40
N MET A 78 -2.28 19.12 4.72
CA MET A 78 -1.32 18.58 5.69
C MET A 78 -1.10 17.08 5.49
N GLN A 79 -2.17 16.29 5.31
CA GLN A 79 -2.06 14.85 5.05
C GLN A 79 -1.37 14.55 3.72
N HIS A 80 -1.64 15.35 2.69
CA HIS A 80 -0.96 15.24 1.41
C HIS A 80 0.54 15.52 1.55
N LYS A 81 0.92 16.58 2.25
CA LYS A 81 2.33 16.91 2.53
C LYS A 81 3.04 15.79 3.29
N LYS A 82 2.43 15.20 4.33
CA LYS A 82 3.00 14.04 5.04
C LYS A 82 3.23 12.84 4.12
N HIS A 83 2.27 12.57 3.23
CA HIS A 83 2.40 11.51 2.23
C HIS A 83 3.57 11.76 1.28
N VAL A 84 3.66 12.97 0.71
CA VAL A 84 4.73 13.38 -0.21
C VAL A 84 6.09 13.28 0.47
N GLN A 85 6.23 13.79 1.69
CA GLN A 85 7.49 13.71 2.46
C GLN A 85 7.92 12.25 2.71
N THR A 86 6.98 11.36 3.02
CA THR A 86 7.28 9.94 3.21
C THR A 86 7.73 9.28 1.90
N MET A 87 7.09 9.64 0.78
CA MET A 87 7.49 9.19 -0.56
C MET A 87 8.88 9.68 -0.93
N GLU A 88 9.17 10.97 -0.76
CA GLU A 88 10.50 11.55 -1.03
C GLU A 88 11.58 10.85 -0.21
N LYS A 89 11.33 10.64 1.10
CA LYS A 89 12.24 9.89 1.97
C LYS A 89 12.46 8.47 1.48
N LEU A 90 11.41 7.76 1.07
CA LEU A 90 11.54 6.42 0.50
C LEU A 90 12.42 6.44 -0.75
N MET A 91 12.18 7.38 -1.66
CA MET A 91 12.94 7.45 -2.92
C MET A 91 14.40 7.78 -2.71
N GLU A 92 14.69 8.68 -1.78
CA GLU A 92 16.05 9.03 -1.41
C GLU A 92 16.79 7.84 -0.82
N VAL A 93 16.16 7.09 0.09
CA VAL A 93 16.78 5.89 0.68
C VAL A 93 17.04 4.80 -0.37
N LEU A 94 16.08 4.57 -1.28
CA LEU A 94 16.27 3.60 -2.36
C LEU A 94 17.43 4.00 -3.27
N LYS A 95 17.51 5.29 -3.64
CA LYS A 95 18.59 5.84 -4.46
C LYS A 95 19.95 5.71 -3.78
N GLN A 96 20.07 6.08 -2.50
CA GLN A 96 21.30 5.96 -1.72
C GLN A 96 21.81 4.52 -1.64
N ARG A 97 20.89 3.55 -1.63
CA ARG A 97 21.21 2.11 -1.59
C ARG A 97 21.48 1.51 -2.97
N GLY A 98 21.42 2.30 -4.04
CA GLY A 98 21.58 1.81 -5.42
C GLY A 98 20.45 0.89 -5.88
N ILE A 99 19.28 0.97 -5.26
CA ILE A 99 18.11 0.16 -5.62
C ILE A 99 17.37 0.88 -6.75
N GLU A 100 17.28 0.23 -7.90
CA GLU A 100 16.51 0.75 -9.05
C GLU A 100 15.01 0.71 -8.70
N TYR A 101 14.28 1.77 -9.02
CA TYR A 101 12.86 1.84 -8.69
C TYR A 101 12.01 2.40 -9.82
N ARG A 102 10.74 1.96 -9.84
CA ARG A 102 9.69 2.55 -10.68
C ARG A 102 8.57 3.03 -9.79
N ILE A 103 8.24 4.32 -9.88
CA ILE A 103 7.09 4.90 -9.19
C ILE A 103 5.85 4.59 -10.01
N CYS A 104 4.81 4.08 -9.35
CA CYS A 104 3.51 3.79 -9.91
C CYS A 104 2.44 4.50 -9.06
N THR A 105 1.94 5.63 -9.55
CA THR A 105 0.86 6.39 -8.93
C THR A 105 -0.31 6.51 -9.90
N ARG A 106 -1.52 6.48 -9.35
CA ARG A 106 -2.73 6.59 -10.15
C ARG A 106 -2.77 7.97 -10.83
N GLY A 107 -2.84 7.99 -12.15
CA GLY A 107 -2.87 9.22 -12.96
C GLY A 107 -1.52 9.68 -13.53
N GLN A 108 -0.40 9.01 -13.19
CA GLN A 108 0.91 9.26 -13.81
C GLN A 108 1.41 8.00 -14.54
N SER A 109 1.63 6.93 -13.79
CA SER A 109 2.15 5.65 -14.29
C SER A 109 1.33 4.52 -13.66
N GLU A 110 0.56 3.82 -14.50
CA GLU A 110 -0.34 2.80 -13.99
C GLU A 110 0.44 1.57 -13.50
N TYR A 111 0.19 1.19 -12.25
CA TYR A 111 0.71 -0.05 -11.68
C TYR A 111 0.11 -1.25 -12.43
N SER A 112 0.95 -1.99 -13.14
CA SER A 112 0.56 -3.04 -14.08
C SER A 112 1.30 -4.35 -13.82
N LYS A 113 0.88 -5.44 -14.49
CA LYS A 113 1.58 -6.74 -14.44
C LYS A 113 3.05 -6.60 -14.86
N VAL A 114 3.34 -5.74 -15.85
CA VAL A 114 4.71 -5.47 -16.32
C VAL A 114 5.58 -4.90 -15.19
N ALA A 115 5.02 -3.98 -14.37
CA ALA A 115 5.73 -3.45 -13.21
C ALA A 115 5.94 -4.52 -12.13
N VAL A 116 4.95 -5.40 -11.92
CA VAL A 116 5.08 -6.53 -10.98
C VAL A 116 6.18 -7.47 -11.41
N ASP A 117 6.21 -7.88 -12.68
CA ASP A 117 7.16 -8.86 -13.18
C ASP A 117 8.60 -8.32 -13.16
N TRP A 118 8.79 -7.04 -13.48
CA TRP A 118 10.09 -6.37 -13.50
C TRP A 118 10.76 -6.24 -12.12
N ALA A 119 9.99 -6.04 -11.05
CA ALA A 119 10.53 -5.75 -9.72
C ALA A 119 10.85 -7.02 -8.91
N ASP A 120 11.88 -7.00 -8.07
CA ASP A 120 12.15 -8.07 -7.10
C ASP A 120 11.12 -8.05 -5.96
N ALA A 121 10.68 -6.85 -5.56
CA ALA A 121 9.64 -6.64 -4.56
C ALA A 121 8.80 -5.39 -4.87
N ILE A 122 7.61 -5.34 -4.27
CA ILE A 122 6.70 -4.20 -4.39
C ILE A 122 6.66 -3.51 -3.04
N ILE A 123 6.82 -2.19 -3.04
CA ILE A 123 6.68 -1.34 -1.86
C ILE A 123 5.47 -0.45 -2.05
N THR A 124 4.48 -0.51 -1.17
CA THR A 124 3.35 0.43 -1.20
C THR A 124 3.57 1.56 -0.21
N ALA A 125 3.26 2.79 -0.60
CA ALA A 125 3.26 3.95 0.29
C ALA A 125 1.82 4.47 0.44
N GLY A 126 1.19 4.12 1.55
CA GLY A 126 -0.18 4.46 1.87
C GLY A 126 -0.74 3.57 2.99
N GLY A 127 -2.06 3.51 3.13
CA GLY A 127 -2.69 2.58 4.08
C GLY A 127 -3.00 1.21 3.47
N ASP A 128 -3.78 0.42 4.21
CA ASP A 128 -4.20 -0.93 3.80
C ASP A 128 -4.92 -0.96 2.44
N GLY A 129 -5.69 0.08 2.09
CA GLY A 129 -6.31 0.16 0.77
C GLY A 129 -5.30 0.22 -0.39
N THR A 130 -4.16 0.89 -0.18
CA THR A 130 -3.07 0.93 -1.17
C THR A 130 -2.37 -0.42 -1.23
N PHE A 131 -2.13 -1.04 -0.06
CA PHE A 131 -1.58 -2.38 0.05
C PHE A 131 -2.43 -3.41 -0.71
N LEU A 132 -3.75 -3.44 -0.46
CA LEU A 132 -4.68 -4.36 -1.11
C LEU A 132 -4.81 -4.11 -2.62
N SER A 133 -4.82 -2.83 -3.03
CA SER A 133 -4.82 -2.47 -4.45
C SER A 133 -3.59 -3.03 -5.17
N ALA A 134 -2.40 -2.90 -4.60
CA ALA A 134 -1.20 -3.50 -5.16
C ALA A 134 -1.26 -5.04 -5.12
N ALA A 135 -1.70 -5.60 -3.98
CA ALA A 135 -1.83 -7.04 -3.78
C ALA A 135 -2.73 -7.72 -4.81
N SER A 136 -3.78 -7.04 -5.28
CA SER A 136 -4.71 -7.55 -6.28
C SER A 136 -4.02 -7.98 -7.58
N LYS A 137 -2.93 -7.31 -7.98
CA LYS A 137 -2.19 -7.58 -9.23
C LYS A 137 -1.02 -8.56 -9.07
N ILE A 138 -0.70 -8.94 -7.83
CA ILE A 138 0.38 -9.90 -7.53
C ILE A 138 -0.22 -11.31 -7.46
N LEU A 139 -0.03 -12.07 -8.53
CA LEU A 139 -0.55 -13.45 -8.66
C LEU A 139 0.45 -14.51 -8.16
N SER A 140 1.75 -14.21 -8.19
CA SER A 140 2.79 -15.12 -7.70
C SER A 140 2.92 -15.05 -6.18
N ARG A 141 3.17 -16.21 -5.54
CA ARG A 141 3.52 -16.29 -4.11
C ARG A 141 4.94 -15.78 -3.82
N THR A 142 5.84 -15.84 -4.81
CA THR A 142 7.27 -15.50 -4.63
C THR A 142 7.54 -14.01 -4.64
N LYS A 143 6.59 -13.18 -5.09
CA LYS A 143 6.74 -11.74 -5.20
C LYS A 143 6.37 -11.07 -3.87
N PRO A 144 7.32 -10.48 -3.14
CA PRO A 144 7.05 -9.85 -1.85
C PRO A 144 6.31 -8.53 -1.99
N LEU A 145 5.43 -8.25 -1.03
CA LEU A 145 4.76 -6.96 -0.89
C LEU A 145 5.08 -6.38 0.49
N ILE A 146 5.59 -5.15 0.51
CA ILE A 146 6.02 -4.42 1.71
C ILE A 146 5.19 -3.15 1.80
N GLY A 147 4.47 -2.95 2.91
CA GLY A 147 3.65 -1.75 3.11
C GLY A 147 4.30 -0.72 4.00
N ILE A 148 4.44 0.51 3.52
CA ILE A 148 4.83 1.68 4.32
C ILE A 148 3.59 2.52 4.57
N ASN A 149 3.23 2.68 5.83
CA ASN A 149 2.10 3.50 6.23
C ASN A 149 2.50 4.97 6.23
N THR A 150 1.92 5.78 5.33
CA THR A 150 2.23 7.22 5.23
C THR A 150 1.35 8.10 6.12
N ASP A 151 0.48 7.52 6.94
CA ASP A 151 -0.40 8.23 7.87
C ASP A 151 -0.61 7.39 9.16
N THR A 152 0.51 7.14 9.85
CA THR A 152 0.57 6.31 11.07
C THR A 152 -0.17 6.91 12.26
N GLU A 153 -0.42 8.21 12.26
CA GLU A 153 -1.16 8.89 13.33
C GLU A 153 -2.67 8.66 13.25
N ARG A 154 -3.21 8.46 12.04
CA ARG A 154 -4.66 8.31 11.80
C ARG A 154 -5.07 6.93 11.35
N SER A 155 -4.12 6.09 10.97
CA SER A 155 -4.38 4.71 10.56
C SER A 155 -3.33 3.78 11.15
N GLU A 156 -3.78 2.65 11.69
CA GLU A 156 -2.87 1.63 12.20
C GLU A 156 -2.10 0.97 11.06
N GLY A 157 -2.81 0.66 9.96
CA GLY A 157 -2.24 -0.02 8.79
C GLY A 157 -1.85 -1.46 9.11
N HIS A 158 -2.84 -2.31 9.42
CA HIS A 158 -2.62 -3.70 9.88
C HIS A 158 -1.92 -4.59 8.85
N LEU A 159 -1.93 -4.20 7.57
CA LEU A 159 -1.22 -4.90 6.51
C LEU A 159 0.18 -4.31 6.25
N CYS A 160 0.39 -3.06 6.65
CA CYS A 160 1.66 -2.36 6.52
C CYS A 160 2.66 -2.76 7.62
N LEU A 161 3.91 -2.31 7.45
CA LEU A 161 4.93 -2.39 8.48
C LEU A 161 4.49 -1.60 9.72
N PRO A 162 4.92 -2.02 10.93
CA PRO A 162 4.69 -1.24 12.14
C PRO A 162 5.11 0.22 11.99
N ALA A 163 4.42 1.12 12.69
CA ALA A 163 4.63 2.56 12.60
C ALA A 163 6.10 2.97 12.73
N LYS A 164 6.87 2.34 13.64
CA LYS A 164 8.30 2.62 13.83
C LYS A 164 9.13 2.47 12.54
N TYR A 165 8.80 1.48 11.70
CA TYR A 165 9.48 1.23 10.43
C TYR A 165 8.97 2.11 9.30
N SER A 166 7.74 2.61 9.40
CA SER A 166 7.23 3.61 8.46
C SER A 166 7.88 4.98 8.69
N HIS A 167 8.18 5.33 9.95
CA HIS A 167 8.97 6.52 10.28
C HIS A 167 10.46 6.35 9.97
N ASN A 168 11.01 5.14 10.18
CA ASN A 168 12.41 4.80 9.94
C ASN A 168 12.58 3.80 8.79
N ILE A 169 12.37 4.27 7.57
CA ILE A 169 12.49 3.48 6.33
C ILE A 169 13.89 2.87 6.18
N ASN A 170 14.94 3.57 6.61
CA ASN A 170 16.31 3.06 6.58
C ASN A 170 16.45 1.78 7.40
N GLU A 171 16.05 1.81 8.67
CA GLU A 171 16.10 0.64 9.54
C GLU A 171 15.24 -0.50 8.98
N ALA A 172 14.08 -0.19 8.41
CA ALA A 172 13.22 -1.19 7.77
C ALA A 172 13.95 -1.91 6.63
N LEU A 173 14.59 -1.16 5.74
CA LEU A 173 15.33 -1.72 4.61
C LEU A 173 16.65 -2.39 5.03
N ASP A 174 17.31 -1.95 6.10
CA ASP A 174 18.46 -2.65 6.69
C ASP A 174 18.07 -4.02 7.23
N LYS A 175 16.94 -4.08 7.95
CA LYS A 175 16.43 -5.37 8.42
C LYS A 175 16.07 -6.28 7.25
N ILE A 176 15.51 -5.74 6.18
CA ILE A 176 15.19 -6.54 4.99
C ILE A 176 16.46 -7.04 4.30
N SER A 177 17.46 -6.19 4.06
CA SER A 177 18.72 -6.59 3.41
C SER A 177 19.51 -7.61 4.22
N GLN A 178 19.44 -7.53 5.54
CA GLN A 178 20.07 -8.48 6.47
C GLN A 178 19.23 -9.73 6.74
N SER A 179 18.10 -9.91 6.04
CA SER A 179 17.16 -11.01 6.27
C SER A 179 16.65 -11.12 7.73
N ARG A 180 16.59 -9.98 8.44
CA ARG A 180 16.08 -9.84 9.82
C ARG A 180 14.58 -9.52 9.83
N PHE A 181 13.79 -10.38 9.21
CA PHE A 181 12.33 -10.26 9.18
C PHE A 181 11.69 -11.65 9.15
N ARG A 182 10.37 -11.71 9.30
CA ARG A 182 9.61 -12.95 9.11
C ARG A 182 8.72 -12.85 7.88
N TRP A 183 8.69 -13.93 7.11
CA TRP A 183 7.71 -14.10 6.05
C TRP A 183 6.33 -14.34 6.63
N LEU A 184 5.37 -13.50 6.23
CA LEU A 184 3.96 -13.64 6.52
C LEU A 184 3.22 -14.00 5.23
N TYR A 185 2.79 -15.26 5.12
CA TYR A 185 2.01 -15.72 3.99
C TYR A 185 0.52 -15.55 4.26
N ARG A 186 -0.15 -14.72 3.46
CA ARG A 186 -1.59 -14.48 3.59
C ARG A 186 -2.39 -15.39 2.65
N GLN A 187 -3.43 -16.03 3.19
CA GLN A 187 -4.42 -16.78 2.42
C GLN A 187 -5.29 -15.82 1.60
N ARG A 188 -5.73 -16.26 0.43
CA ARG A 188 -6.62 -15.50 -0.47
C ARG A 188 -7.78 -16.39 -0.86
N LEU A 189 -8.99 -15.87 -0.69
CA LEU A 189 -10.20 -16.53 -1.17
C LEU A 189 -10.31 -16.34 -2.68
N ARG A 190 -10.62 -17.43 -3.39
CA ARG A 190 -11.04 -17.40 -4.78
C ARG A 190 -12.53 -17.72 -4.79
N ILE A 191 -13.33 -16.78 -5.30
CA ILE A 191 -14.77 -16.96 -5.45
C ILE A 191 -15.02 -17.18 -6.94
N THR A 192 -15.68 -18.30 -7.27
CA THR A 192 -16.20 -18.58 -8.60
C THR A 192 -17.71 -18.41 -8.54
N MET A 193 -18.25 -17.60 -9.43
CA MET A 193 -19.69 -17.41 -9.57
C MET A 193 -20.16 -18.25 -10.77
N THR A 194 -21.19 -19.07 -10.57
CA THR A 194 -21.78 -19.94 -11.61
C THR A 194 -23.24 -19.59 -11.76
N GLY A 195 -23.73 -19.52 -12.99
CA GLY A 195 -25.12 -19.21 -13.31
C GLY A 195 -25.36 -19.27 -14.82
N THR A 196 -26.62 -19.13 -15.22
CA THR A 196 -27.04 -18.96 -16.62
C THR A 196 -27.04 -17.47 -16.99
N GLU A 197 -27.23 -17.13 -18.27
CA GLU A 197 -27.31 -15.72 -18.70
C GLU A 197 -28.40 -14.92 -17.96
N GLU A 198 -29.46 -15.59 -17.51
CA GLU A 198 -30.53 -14.99 -16.69
C GLU A 198 -30.06 -14.56 -15.29
N ASN A 199 -28.94 -15.11 -14.78
CA ASN A 199 -28.42 -14.80 -13.45
C ASN A 199 -27.48 -13.58 -13.44
N PHE A 200 -27.03 -13.11 -14.61
CA PHE A 200 -26.03 -12.05 -14.71
C PHE A 200 -26.49 -10.94 -15.65
N GLU A 201 -26.72 -9.76 -15.10
CA GLU A 201 -26.92 -8.56 -15.92
C GLU A 201 -25.55 -7.95 -16.26
N PRO A 202 -25.16 -7.89 -17.55
CA PRO A 202 -23.93 -7.21 -17.94
C PRO A 202 -24.09 -5.70 -17.76
N LEU A 203 -23.39 -5.15 -16.76
CA LEU A 203 -23.33 -3.71 -16.54
C LEU A 203 -22.12 -3.12 -17.27
N GLU A 204 -22.35 -2.18 -18.18
CA GLU A 204 -21.27 -1.34 -18.70
C GLU A 204 -20.74 -0.42 -17.59
N ASN A 205 -19.42 -0.19 -17.57
CA ASN A 205 -18.72 0.56 -16.50
C ASN A 205 -19.33 1.94 -16.19
N GLY A 206 -19.99 2.59 -17.15
CA GLY A 206 -20.69 3.86 -16.95
C GLY A 206 -21.95 3.78 -16.09
N TYR A 207 -22.60 2.61 -16.00
CA TYR A 207 -23.87 2.43 -15.29
C TYR A 207 -23.71 1.86 -13.87
N ILE A 208 -22.54 1.30 -13.53
CA ILE A 208 -22.28 0.69 -12.21
C ILE A 208 -22.49 1.69 -11.05
N LEU A 209 -22.09 2.95 -11.23
CA LEU A 209 -22.29 4.00 -10.23
C LEU A 209 -23.76 4.47 -10.15
N GLN A 210 -24.47 4.52 -11.28
CA GLN A 210 -25.87 4.94 -11.32
C GLN A 210 -26.80 3.88 -10.72
N HIS A 211 -26.51 2.59 -10.94
CA HIS A 211 -27.30 1.48 -10.40
C HIS A 211 -27.23 1.42 -8.88
N ARG A 212 -26.02 1.52 -8.29
CA ARG A 212 -25.85 1.55 -6.82
C ARG A 212 -26.48 2.77 -6.15
N MET A 213 -26.62 3.90 -6.86
CA MET A 213 -27.27 5.10 -6.33
C MET A 213 -28.80 5.02 -6.42
N ARG A 214 -29.37 4.42 -7.46
CA ARG A 214 -30.82 4.19 -7.58
C ARG A 214 -31.36 3.31 -6.45
N ASP A 215 -30.68 2.21 -6.13
CA ASP A 215 -31.13 1.29 -5.06
C ASP A 215 -31.06 1.90 -3.67
N ARG A 216 -30.20 2.90 -3.48
CA ARG A 216 -30.07 3.63 -2.21
C ARG A 216 -31.16 4.68 -2.02
N LEU A 217 -31.62 5.29 -3.11
CA LEU A 217 -32.68 6.31 -3.10
C LEU A 217 -34.10 5.70 -3.02
N GLN A 218 -34.27 4.44 -3.42
CA GLN A 218 -35.54 3.72 -3.28
C GLN A 218 -35.76 3.09 -1.89
N ARG A 219 -34.75 3.15 -1.00
CA ARG A 219 -34.81 2.61 0.37
C ARG A 219 -34.81 3.69 1.47
N THR A 220 -35.06 4.94 1.09
CA THR A 220 -35.30 6.09 1.99
C THR A 220 -36.64 6.71 1.64
#